data_AF-A0A2N5N4R4-F1
#
_entry.id   AF-A0A2N5N4R4-F1
#
_cell.length_a   1.000
_cell.length_b   1.000
_cell.length_c   1.000
_cell.angle_alpha   90.00
_cell.angle_beta   90.00
_cell.angle_gamma   90.00
#
_symmetry.space_group_name_H-M   'P 1'
#
loop_
_entity.id
_entity.type
_entity.pdbx_description
1 polymer ?
#
loop_
_entity_poly.entity_id
_entity_poly.type
_entity_poly.pdbx_seq_one_letter_code
_entity_poly.pdbx_strand_id
1 'polypeptide(L)'
;MYYVNVQDIRLRLDGIPELADALDELAASWNGSTLHGLAQERLLHLAIETVTDVGSCLIDGYIMREASSYSDIIEIIGGEEVVDAELADRLKALTALRRPLVQEFYSWPRGELHPYTPELAGWLRRFSDQVGHYLQKEQ
;
A
#
# COMPACT_ATOMS: atom_id res chain seq x y z
N MET A 1 4.68 -26.68 -9.61
CA MET A 1 5.61 -25.68 -10.14
C MET A 1 4.83 -24.38 -10.16
N TYR A 2 4.92 -23.62 -9.08
CA TYR A 2 4.07 -22.44 -8.88
C TYR A 2 4.53 -21.37 -9.86
N TYR A 3 3.75 -21.19 -10.91
CA TYR A 3 3.86 -20.03 -11.77
C TYR A 3 3.65 -18.83 -10.85
N VAL A 4 4.61 -17.90 -10.78
CA VAL A 4 4.35 -16.55 -10.25
C VAL A 4 3.05 -16.12 -10.91
N ASN A 5 1.97 -15.90 -10.15
CA ASN A 5 0.77 -15.40 -10.77
C ASN A 5 0.94 -13.90 -11.01
N VAL A 6 1.80 -13.58 -11.99
CA VAL A 6 2.07 -12.21 -12.46
C VAL A 6 0.76 -11.52 -12.83
N GLN A 7 -0.26 -12.28 -13.24
CA GLN A 7 -1.60 -11.74 -13.49
C GLN A 7 -2.28 -11.24 -12.21
N ASP A 8 -2.16 -11.96 -11.09
CA ASP A 8 -2.70 -11.53 -9.80
C ASP A 8 -2.00 -10.27 -9.26
N ILE A 9 -0.69 -10.15 -9.50
CA ILE A 9 0.07 -8.94 -9.16
C ILE A 9 -0.41 -7.78 -10.03
N ARG A 10 -0.46 -7.97 -11.36
CA ARG A 10 -0.90 -6.94 -12.32
C ARG A 10 -2.32 -6.46 -12.03
N LEU A 11 -3.25 -7.37 -11.75
CA LEU A 11 -4.63 -7.02 -11.41
C LEU A 11 -4.72 -6.06 -10.22
N ARG A 12 -3.84 -6.23 -9.22
CA ARG A 12 -3.79 -5.34 -8.06
C ARG A 12 -3.12 -4.01 -8.37
N LEU A 13 -2.06 -4.03 -9.19
CA LEU A 13 -1.41 -2.80 -9.67
C LEU A 13 -2.35 -1.94 -10.53
N ASP A 14 -3.22 -2.57 -11.32
CA ASP A 14 -4.20 -1.88 -12.18
C ASP A 14 -5.25 -1.07 -11.38
N GLY A 15 -5.43 -1.40 -10.09
CA GLY A 15 -6.30 -0.63 -9.19
C GLY A 15 -5.64 0.59 -8.55
N ILE A 16 -4.31 0.72 -8.62
CA ILE A 16 -3.58 1.84 -8.01
C ILE A 16 -3.97 3.21 -8.58
N PRO A 17 -4.16 3.40 -9.91
CA PRO A 17 -4.52 4.70 -10.45
C PRO A 17 -5.81 5.28 -9.86
N GLU A 18 -6.87 4.47 -9.76
CA GLU A 18 -8.14 4.90 -9.16
C GLU A 18 -7.98 5.28 -7.68
N LEU A 19 -7.23 4.48 -6.92
CA LEU A 19 -6.96 4.74 -5.51
C LEU A 19 -6.12 6.02 -5.32
N ALA A 20 -5.09 6.22 -6.15
CA ALA A 20 -4.23 7.39 -6.11
C ALA A 20 -4.99 8.67 -6.47
N ASP A 21 -5.84 8.64 -7.50
CA ASP A 21 -6.66 9.79 -7.89
C ASP A 21 -7.67 10.16 -6.79
N ALA A 22 -8.29 9.17 -6.13
CA ALA A 22 -9.18 9.41 -5.00
C ALA A 22 -8.45 9.99 -3.76
N LEU A 23 -7.20 9.59 -3.52
CA LEU A 23 -6.35 10.18 -2.46
C LEU A 23 -6.03 11.65 -2.77
N ASP A 24 -5.63 11.95 -4.00
CA ASP A 24 -5.35 13.32 -4.45
C ASP A 24 -6.60 14.21 -4.34
N GLU A 25 -7.76 13.72 -4.78
CA GLU A 25 -9.03 14.44 -4.69
C GLU A 25 -9.43 14.70 -3.23
N LEU A 26 -9.32 13.69 -2.37
CA LEU A 26 -9.68 13.84 -0.95
C LEU A 26 -8.75 14.83 -0.24
N ALA A 27 -7.45 14.78 -0.51
CA ALA A 27 -6.48 15.70 0.06
C ALA A 27 -6.77 17.14 -0.38
N ALA A 28 -7.08 17.36 -1.65
CA ALA A 28 -7.38 18.68 -2.21
C ALA A 28 -8.71 19.27 -1.71
N SER A 29 -9.71 18.42 -1.45
CA SER A 29 -11.07 18.82 -1.07
C SER A 29 -11.37 18.68 0.43
N TRP A 30 -10.35 18.38 1.25
CA TRP A 30 -10.53 18.11 2.68
C TRP A 30 -11.27 19.24 3.41
N ASN A 31 -12.34 18.86 4.12
CA ASN A 31 -13.20 19.79 4.85
C ASN A 31 -13.46 19.38 6.31
N GLY A 32 -12.82 18.32 6.80
CA GLY A 32 -13.01 17.82 8.17
C GLY A 32 -14.39 17.20 8.45
N SER A 33 -15.25 17.02 7.44
CA SER A 33 -16.55 16.39 7.63
C SER A 33 -16.41 14.90 7.94
N THR A 34 -17.41 14.34 8.61
CA THR A 34 -17.47 12.89 8.88
C THR A 34 -17.36 12.05 7.61
N LEU A 35 -17.97 12.52 6.50
CA LEU A 35 -17.90 11.80 5.22
C LEU A 35 -16.47 11.77 4.68
N HIS A 36 -15.76 12.91 4.66
CA HIS A 36 -14.37 12.96 4.20
C HIS A 36 -13.45 12.15 5.13
N GLY A 37 -13.70 12.19 6.43
CA GLY A 37 -12.94 11.38 7.39
C GLY A 37 -13.16 9.87 7.21
N LEU A 38 -14.38 9.42 6.93
CA LEU A 38 -14.66 8.02 6.57
C LEU A 38 -14.03 7.63 5.23
N ALA A 39 -14.06 8.53 4.24
CA ALA A 39 -13.38 8.32 2.96
C ALA A 39 -11.87 8.15 3.17
N GLN A 40 -11.25 9.00 3.98
CA GLN A 40 -9.84 8.88 4.37
C GLN A 40 -9.53 7.53 4.99
N GLU A 41 -10.30 7.11 6.00
CA GLU A 41 -10.11 5.83 6.67
C GLU A 41 -10.11 4.68 5.65
N ARG A 42 -11.03 4.71 4.68
CA ARG A 42 -11.11 3.70 3.63
C ARG A 42 -9.93 3.75 2.67
N LEU A 43 -9.50 4.95 2.23
CA LEU A 43 -8.37 5.09 1.31
C LEU A 43 -7.05 4.67 1.96
N LEU A 44 -6.82 5.03 3.23
CA LEU A 44 -5.66 4.58 4.01
C LEU A 44 -5.65 3.05 4.15
N HIS A 45 -6.79 2.46 4.49
CA HIS A 45 -6.93 1.01 4.61
C HIS A 45 -6.69 0.31 3.27
N LEU A 46 -7.27 0.81 2.17
CA LEU A 46 -7.03 0.26 0.84
C LEU A 46 -5.56 0.36 0.43
N ALA A 47 -4.89 1.48 0.72
CA ALA A 47 -3.47 1.63 0.43
C ALA A 47 -2.61 0.59 1.17
N ILE A 48 -2.93 0.30 2.44
CA ILE A 48 -2.28 -0.76 3.21
C ILE A 48 -2.48 -2.11 2.53
N GLU A 49 -3.73 -2.51 2.28
CA GLU A 49 -4.03 -3.84 1.75
C GLU A 49 -3.45 -3.99 0.33
N THR A 50 -3.47 -2.95 -0.51
CA THR A 50 -2.86 -2.97 -1.84
C THR A 50 -1.37 -3.31 -1.78
N VAL A 51 -0.58 -2.61 -0.96
CA VAL A 51 0.88 -2.86 -0.92
C VAL A 51 1.21 -4.20 -0.26
N THR A 52 0.42 -4.64 0.73
CA THR A 52 0.67 -5.91 1.42
C THR A 52 0.21 -7.11 0.62
N ASP A 53 -0.86 -6.99 -0.16
CA ASP A 53 -1.31 -8.05 -1.05
C ASP A 53 -0.33 -8.26 -2.20
N VAL A 54 0.11 -7.16 -2.83
CA VAL A 54 1.13 -7.22 -3.89
C VAL A 54 2.43 -7.82 -3.33
N GLY A 55 2.85 -7.37 -2.15
CA GLY A 55 4.01 -7.93 -1.46
C GLY A 55 3.88 -9.42 -1.17
N SER A 56 2.72 -9.87 -0.67
CA SER A 56 2.44 -11.30 -0.45
C SER A 56 2.53 -12.10 -1.75
N CYS A 57 1.93 -11.61 -2.83
CA CYS A 57 2.00 -12.27 -4.13
C CYS A 57 3.44 -12.36 -4.66
N LEU A 58 4.28 -11.35 -4.42
CA LEU A 58 5.69 -11.37 -4.78
C LEU A 58 6.45 -12.43 -3.97
N ILE A 59 6.22 -12.49 -2.65
CA ILE A 59 6.85 -13.47 -1.75
C ILE A 59 6.54 -14.90 -2.22
N ASP A 60 5.26 -15.18 -2.46
CA ASP A 60 4.81 -16.51 -2.90
C ASP A 60 5.34 -16.83 -4.31
N GLY A 61 5.31 -15.85 -5.22
CA GLY A 61 5.72 -16.04 -6.60
C GLY A 61 7.22 -16.30 -6.76
N TYR A 62 8.05 -15.54 -6.06
CA TYR A 62 9.50 -15.60 -6.18
C TYR A 62 10.18 -16.49 -5.12
N ILE A 63 9.39 -17.22 -4.31
CA ILE A 63 9.88 -18.14 -3.27
C ILE A 63 10.80 -17.40 -2.29
N MET A 64 10.37 -16.21 -1.86
CA MET A 64 11.05 -15.46 -0.81
C MET A 64 10.78 -16.10 0.56
N ARG A 65 11.40 -15.58 1.63
CA ARG A 65 11.10 -16.07 2.99
C ARG A 65 9.64 -15.77 3.37
N GLU A 66 9.05 -16.64 4.18
CA GLU A 66 7.70 -16.43 4.70
C GLU A 66 7.61 -15.15 5.56
N ALA A 67 6.51 -14.42 5.41
CA ALA A 67 6.19 -13.25 6.21
C ALA A 67 5.39 -13.61 7.46
N SER A 68 5.73 -12.98 8.58
CA SER A 68 5.07 -13.14 9.88
C SER A 68 4.09 -12.01 10.23
N SER A 69 4.11 -10.91 9.47
CA SER A 69 3.27 -9.72 9.69
C SER A 69 3.22 -8.82 8.46
N TYR A 70 2.35 -7.81 8.46
CA TYR A 70 2.28 -6.82 7.38
C TYR A 70 3.56 -5.99 7.22
N SER A 71 4.19 -5.56 8.31
CA SER A 71 5.47 -4.86 8.24
C SER A 71 6.57 -5.77 7.71
N ASP A 72 6.53 -7.07 8.05
CA ASP A 72 7.49 -8.06 7.58
C ASP A 72 7.38 -8.31 6.07
N ILE A 73 6.18 -8.25 5.49
CA ILE A 73 5.98 -8.29 4.03
C ILE A 73 6.79 -7.17 3.35
N ILE A 74 6.67 -5.94 3.87
CA ILE A 74 7.38 -4.78 3.31
C ILE A 74 8.89 -4.91 3.50
N GLU A 75 9.34 -5.42 4.64
CA GLU A 75 10.77 -5.69 4.88
C GLU A 75 11.34 -6.71 3.89
N ILE A 76 10.59 -7.76 3.56
CA ILE A 76 11.04 -8.79 2.62
C ILE A 76 11.21 -8.20 1.23
N ILE A 77 10.18 -7.55 0.69
CA ILE A 77 10.25 -6.99 -0.67
C ILE A 77 11.27 -5.84 -0.78
N GLY A 78 11.51 -5.10 0.30
CA GLY A 78 12.57 -4.10 0.36
C GLY A 78 13.97 -4.74 0.39
N GLY A 79 14.13 -5.85 1.10
CA GLY A 79 15.39 -6.61 1.15
C GLY A 79 15.76 -7.28 -0.19
N GLU A 80 14.75 -7.66 -0.97
CA GLU A 80 14.90 -8.19 -2.33
C GLU A 80 14.99 -7.08 -3.39
N GLU A 81 15.12 -5.82 -2.98
CA GLU A 81 15.25 -4.64 -3.85
C GLU A 81 14.08 -4.48 -4.85
N VAL A 82 12.89 -5.02 -4.53
CA VAL A 82 11.67 -4.77 -5.32
C VAL A 82 11.31 -3.28 -5.27
N VAL A 83 11.49 -2.69 -4.10
CA VAL A 83 11.30 -1.26 -3.85
C VAL A 83 12.56 -0.70 -3.20
N ASP A 84 12.83 0.59 -3.44
CA ASP A 84 13.97 1.23 -2.77
C ASP A 84 13.73 1.42 -1.26
N ALA A 85 14.83 1.60 -0.52
CA ALA A 85 14.81 1.66 0.94
C ALA A 85 13.93 2.81 1.49
N GLU A 86 13.91 3.96 0.81
CA GLU A 86 13.10 5.10 1.25
C GLU A 86 11.61 4.79 1.15
N LEU A 87 11.18 4.18 0.04
CA LEU A 87 9.80 3.76 -0.13
C LEU A 87 9.44 2.61 0.82
N ALA A 88 10.32 1.63 1.01
CA ALA A 88 10.12 0.54 1.95
C ALA A 88 9.86 1.04 3.38
N ASP A 89 10.64 2.01 3.87
CA ASP A 89 10.44 2.61 5.20
C ASP A 89 9.10 3.31 5.33
N ARG A 90 8.69 4.08 4.31
CA ARG A 90 7.38 4.77 4.26
C ARG A 90 6.22 3.77 4.25
N LEU A 91 6.30 2.72 3.42
CA LEU A 91 5.27 1.68 3.34
C LEU A 91 5.20 0.84 4.61
N LYS A 92 6.34 0.56 5.25
CA LYS A 92 6.36 -0.10 6.56
C LYS A 92 5.64 0.73 7.61
N ALA A 93 5.87 2.04 7.65
CA ALA A 93 5.16 2.95 8.54
C ALA A 93 3.66 3.03 8.23
N LEU A 94 3.26 2.93 6.95
CA LEU A 94 1.86 2.84 6.54
C LEU A 94 1.17 1.60 7.12
N THR A 95 1.81 0.41 7.09
CA THR A 95 1.18 -0.82 7.61
C THR A 95 0.82 -0.74 9.10
N ALA A 96 1.53 0.07 9.89
CA ALA A 96 1.25 0.29 11.30
C ALA A 96 -0.13 0.95 11.53
N LEU A 97 -0.69 1.66 10.54
CA LEU A 97 -2.03 2.26 10.62
C LEU A 97 -3.15 1.23 10.54
N ARG A 98 -2.87 -0.03 10.19
CA ARG A 98 -3.93 -1.04 10.02
C ARG A 98 -4.72 -1.25 11.30
N ARG A 99 -4.03 -1.48 12.42
CA ARG A 99 -4.68 -1.72 13.72
C ARG A 99 -5.61 -0.55 14.12
N PRO A 100 -5.15 0.71 14.12
CA PRO A 100 -6.03 1.82 14.47
C PRO A 100 -7.19 2.00 13.48
N LEU A 101 -7.01 1.70 12.19
CA LEU A 101 -8.07 1.81 11.19
C LEU A 101 -9.12 0.69 11.24
N VAL A 102 -8.76 -0.53 11.64
CA VAL A 102 -9.67 -1.69 11.51
C VAL A 102 -10.12 -2.28 12.85
N GLN A 103 -9.35 -2.10 13.93
CA GLN A 103 -9.66 -2.63 15.26
C GLN A 103 -9.99 -1.52 16.26
N GLU A 104 -9.30 -0.38 16.16
CA GLU A 104 -9.45 0.75 17.09
C GLU A 104 -10.11 1.95 16.42
N PHE A 105 -10.90 1.71 15.36
CA PHE A 105 -11.53 2.75 14.52
C PHE A 105 -12.39 3.76 15.30
N TYR A 106 -12.85 3.37 16.49
CA TYR A 106 -13.63 4.22 17.39
C TYR A 106 -12.81 5.34 18.04
N SER A 107 -11.47 5.25 18.05
CA SER A 107 -10.56 6.27 18.58
C SER A 107 -9.80 7.03 17.50
N TRP A 108 -10.05 6.73 16.21
CA TRP A 108 -9.40 7.44 15.10
C TRP A 108 -9.78 8.93 15.07
N PRO A 109 -8.81 9.87 14.94
CA PRO A 109 -9.06 11.31 14.90
C PRO A 109 -9.65 11.74 13.54
N ARG A 110 -10.85 11.27 13.23
CA ARG A 110 -11.52 11.39 11.93
C ARG A 110 -11.72 12.83 11.43
N GLY A 111 -11.75 13.80 12.33
CA GLY A 111 -11.86 15.22 11.99
C GLY A 111 -10.57 15.83 11.44
N GLU A 112 -9.45 15.09 11.46
CA GLU A 112 -8.14 15.54 11.02
C GLU A 112 -7.68 14.80 9.76
N LEU A 113 -7.02 15.54 8.86
CA LEU A 113 -6.38 14.94 7.70
C LEU A 113 -5.08 14.28 8.17
N HIS A 114 -4.98 12.97 7.99
CA HIS A 114 -3.79 12.21 8.33
C HIS A 114 -2.62 12.66 7.43
N PRO A 115 -1.40 12.86 7.97
CA PRO A 115 -0.26 13.35 7.19
C PRO A 115 0.12 12.49 5.98
N TYR A 116 -0.24 11.20 5.99
CA TYR A 116 0.04 10.30 4.86
C TYR A 116 -0.96 10.46 3.70
N THR A 117 -2.17 10.96 3.95
CA THR A 117 -3.20 11.09 2.91
C THR A 117 -2.71 11.86 1.66
N PRO A 118 -2.08 13.05 1.78
CA PRO A 118 -1.55 13.77 0.61
C PRO A 118 -0.30 13.12 -0.02
N GLU A 119 0.37 12.22 0.68
CA GLU A 119 1.62 11.60 0.22
C GLU A 119 1.40 10.27 -0.49
N LEU A 120 0.33 9.55 -0.12
CA LEU A 120 0.11 8.17 -0.51
C LEU A 120 -0.08 7.97 -2.01
N ALA A 121 -0.70 8.92 -2.72
CA ALA A 121 -0.84 8.84 -4.17
C ALA A 121 0.54 8.71 -4.84
N GLY A 122 1.52 9.53 -4.42
CA GLY A 122 2.89 9.45 -4.90
C GLY A 122 3.58 8.14 -4.52
N TRP A 123 3.37 7.65 -3.30
CA TRP A 123 3.97 6.39 -2.84
C TRP A 123 3.43 5.19 -3.61
N LEU A 124 2.11 5.13 -3.84
CA LEU A 124 1.47 4.04 -4.57
C LEU A 124 1.86 4.02 -6.04
N ARG A 125 1.98 5.18 -6.70
CA ARG A 125 2.48 5.26 -8.08
C ARG A 125 3.93 4.77 -8.17
N ARG A 126 4.81 5.25 -7.30
CA ARG A 126 6.22 4.79 -7.22
C ARG A 126 6.32 3.29 -6.91
N PHE A 127 5.47 2.78 -6.02
CA PHE A 127 5.36 1.35 -5.72
C PHE A 127 4.97 0.54 -6.96
N SER A 128 3.94 0.97 -7.69
CA SER A 128 3.50 0.32 -8.93
C SER A 128 4.61 0.26 -9.98
N ASP A 129 5.30 1.39 -10.19
CA ASP A 129 6.40 1.48 -11.15
C ASP A 129 7.56 0.55 -10.79
N GLN A 130 7.95 0.52 -9.51
CA GLN A 130 9.07 -0.30 -9.02
C GLN A 130 8.75 -1.80 -9.07
N VAL A 131 7.56 -2.20 -8.65
CA VAL A 131 7.10 -3.60 -8.81
C VAL A 131 7.03 -3.96 -10.29
N GLY A 132 6.52 -3.07 -11.14
CA GLY A 132 6.49 -3.27 -12.59
C GLY A 132 7.88 -3.50 -13.19
N HIS A 133 8.88 -2.72 -12.77
CA HIS A 133 10.27 -2.90 -13.18
C HIS A 133 10.88 -4.22 -12.68
N TYR A 134 10.63 -4.57 -11.42
CA TYR A 134 11.08 -5.84 -10.86
C TYR A 134 10.54 -7.04 -11.64
N LEU A 135 9.23 -7.04 -11.95
CA LEU A 135 8.59 -8.07 -12.75
C LEU A 135 9.14 -8.18 -14.18
N GLN A 136 9.67 -7.09 -14.75
CA GLN A 136 10.33 -7.10 -16.06
C GLN A 136 11.75 -7.62 -16.01
N LYS A 137 12.47 -7.34 -14.91
CA LYS A 137 13.87 -7.76 -14.70
C LYS A 137 13.97 -9.27 -14.46
N GLU A 138 13.02 -9.83 -13.70
CA GLU A 138 13.02 -11.24 -13.31
C GLU A 138 12.23 -12.15 -14.29
N GLN A 139 11.95 -11.66 -15.51
CA GLN A 139 11.30 -12.40 -16.60
C GLN A 139 12.29 -13.13 -17.50
#